data_AF-A0A9X0BIE4-F1
#
_entry.id   AF-A0A9X0BIE4-F1
#
_cell.length_a   1.000
_cell.length_b   1.000
_cell.length_c   1.000
_cell.angle_alpha   90.00
_cell.angle_beta   90.00
_cell.angle_gamma   90.00
#
_symmetry.space_group_name_H-M   'P 1'
#
loop_
_entity.id
_entity.type
_entity.pdbx_description
1 polymer ?
#
loop_
_entity_poly.entity_id
_entity_poly.type
_entity_poly.pdbx_seq_one_letter_code
_entity_poly.pdbx_strand_id
1 'polypeptide(L)'
;KENQLDTEKAERKQFDYRNSCFKGPFLVHLCDLDFGQSKNRLIEGGDNVLRLTQILNIQGCLRLSREFHVPVVVDAADWLTNVTLQEPTLARGLRMGQIEVGPDYTLFALDHENVISAAREMFKELQIEDPWWVADIYVTGASGDVALHEELVRSLQESFPNDQRPSDGRIYRNIRYYQGSWIGPRNETAEGYWWALLESKPGSRKGDYLRTLSESLQRGFDALLPIPGIWAGMSNGVLHKLKAMKSDEFQPIACYLEHIRSTFLRLVDGDEALLGLIDATSVKFLTSKVPRVSSKDLCDLRSKKEKKILFPFMEDYQRDMVWRNLEGIDFPIPTLETFFQDILYLEVGQCVMRQLCFAPPEGDNTIDKVLRSQCVGFTYGLLSRSYWEQTVQNQQLQDLWRFSFQYAFELTPKRDHHRRIPRKKKDKERAYLLSVNEELNGISPLLLRRHFLVLAQGYGFQVPISEGDRLGEARELPRPHPCDFPPNDNDEVETERRCGRPFTDSVYADRFALSREALRQNWDTQRVSAGFVRRSVFRAFFSYLNAGIAESPQ
;
A
#
# COMPACT_ATOMS: atom_id res chain seq x y z
N LYS A 1 -26.67 -3.25 -28.62
CA LYS A 1 -26.46 -4.14 -29.80
C LYS A 1 -25.49 -3.51 -30.80
N GLU A 2 -25.56 -2.21 -31.07
CA GLU A 2 -24.55 -1.50 -31.89
C GLU A 2 -23.11 -1.64 -31.32
N ASN A 3 -22.93 -1.56 -30.00
CA ASN A 3 -21.61 -1.69 -29.36
C ASN A 3 -20.91 -3.06 -29.58
N GLN A 4 -21.67 -4.17 -29.68
CA GLN A 4 -21.07 -5.50 -29.82
C GLN A 4 -20.51 -5.72 -31.23
N LEU A 5 -21.21 -5.25 -32.25
CA LEU A 5 -20.77 -5.40 -33.64
C LEU A 5 -19.49 -4.61 -33.92
N ASP A 6 -19.35 -3.42 -33.30
CA ASP A 6 -18.15 -2.61 -33.43
C ASP A 6 -16.98 -3.19 -32.63
N THR A 7 -17.25 -3.79 -31.47
CA THR A 7 -16.27 -4.57 -30.70
C THR A 7 -15.74 -5.76 -31.52
N GLU A 8 -16.62 -6.54 -32.15
CA GLU A 8 -16.22 -7.69 -32.99
C GLU A 8 -15.41 -7.27 -34.22
N LYS A 9 -15.73 -6.13 -34.83
CA LYS A 9 -14.93 -5.58 -35.94
C LYS A 9 -13.53 -5.17 -35.47
N ALA A 10 -13.42 -4.52 -34.31
CA ALA A 10 -12.13 -4.12 -33.74
C ALA A 10 -11.29 -5.35 -33.35
N GLU A 11 -11.92 -6.33 -32.69
CA GLU A 11 -11.30 -7.62 -32.34
C GLU A 11 -10.79 -8.35 -33.58
N ARG A 12 -11.58 -8.42 -34.64
CA ARG A 12 -11.18 -9.08 -35.89
C ARG A 12 -9.96 -8.42 -36.53
N LYS A 13 -9.90 -7.09 -36.54
CA LYS A 13 -8.72 -6.36 -37.05
C LYS A 13 -7.47 -6.68 -36.23
N GLN A 14 -7.58 -6.71 -34.90
CA GLN A 14 -6.48 -7.06 -34.01
C GLN A 14 -6.03 -8.52 -34.20
N PHE A 15 -6.99 -9.44 -34.37
CA PHE A 15 -6.73 -10.86 -34.62
C PHE A 15 -5.98 -11.06 -35.95
N ASP A 16 -6.46 -10.45 -37.03
CA ASP A 16 -5.84 -10.55 -38.35
C ASP A 16 -4.42 -9.95 -38.33
N TYR A 17 -4.24 -8.79 -37.66
CA TYR A 17 -2.93 -8.17 -37.47
C TYR A 17 -1.96 -9.06 -36.67
N ARG A 18 -2.41 -9.58 -35.52
CA ARG A 18 -1.62 -10.47 -34.67
C ARG A 18 -1.16 -11.71 -35.44
N ASN A 19 -2.04 -12.33 -36.22
CA ASN A 19 -1.70 -13.50 -37.02
C ASN A 19 -0.70 -13.18 -38.14
N SER A 20 -0.77 -11.98 -38.73
CA SER A 20 0.19 -11.56 -39.76
C SER A 20 1.60 -11.34 -39.19
N CYS A 21 1.69 -10.87 -37.94
CA CYS A 21 2.94 -10.64 -37.24
C CYS A 21 3.54 -11.93 -36.67
N PHE A 22 2.71 -12.90 -36.29
CA PHE A 22 3.16 -14.14 -35.66
C PHE A 22 3.93 -15.03 -36.65
N LYS A 23 5.17 -15.41 -36.28
CA LYS A 23 6.02 -16.29 -37.10
C LYS A 23 6.09 -17.73 -36.60
N GLY A 24 5.73 -17.96 -35.33
CA GLY A 24 5.69 -19.29 -34.74
C GLY A 24 6.42 -19.37 -33.40
N PRO A 25 6.32 -20.53 -32.73
CA PRO A 25 7.13 -20.84 -31.56
C PRO A 25 8.53 -21.29 -31.97
N PHE A 26 9.55 -20.74 -31.34
CA PHE A 26 10.96 -21.08 -31.58
C PHE A 26 11.70 -21.33 -30.27
N LEU A 27 12.74 -22.17 -30.34
CA LEU A 27 13.69 -22.36 -29.24
C LEU A 27 14.65 -21.18 -29.19
N VAL A 28 14.84 -20.62 -27.99
CA VAL A 28 15.76 -19.52 -27.73
C VAL A 28 16.63 -19.85 -26.52
N HIS A 29 17.85 -19.32 -26.46
CA HIS A 29 18.63 -19.38 -25.23
C HIS A 29 18.03 -18.43 -24.20
N LEU A 30 18.00 -18.87 -22.94
CA LEU A 30 17.41 -18.08 -21.86
C LEU A 30 18.18 -16.78 -21.58
N CYS A 31 19.46 -16.74 -21.97
CA CYS A 31 20.35 -15.58 -21.85
C CYS A 31 20.01 -14.49 -22.86
N ASP A 32 19.42 -14.83 -23.99
CA ASP A 32 19.14 -13.91 -25.09
C ASP A 32 17.87 -13.09 -24.84
N LEU A 33 17.06 -13.50 -23.85
CA LEU A 33 15.81 -12.83 -23.48
C LEU A 33 16.08 -11.64 -22.56
N ASP A 34 15.73 -10.45 -23.04
CA ASP A 34 15.69 -9.22 -22.27
C ASP A 34 14.23 -8.74 -22.08
N PHE A 35 13.90 -8.31 -20.87
CA PHE A 35 12.59 -7.75 -20.52
C PHE A 35 12.66 -6.23 -20.33
N GLY A 36 13.82 -5.61 -20.58
CA GLY A 36 14.07 -4.18 -20.45
C GLY A 36 13.75 -3.64 -19.05
N GLN A 37 13.54 -2.32 -18.97
CA GLN A 37 12.98 -1.69 -17.76
C GLN A 37 11.45 -1.81 -17.79
N SER A 38 10.93 -3.02 -17.60
CA SER A 38 9.47 -3.20 -17.60
C SER A 38 8.86 -2.39 -16.44
N LYS A 39 7.88 -1.51 -16.74
CA LYS A 39 7.15 -0.73 -15.71
C LYS A 39 6.47 -1.63 -14.65
N ASN A 40 6.31 -2.92 -14.96
CA ASN A 40 5.76 -3.94 -14.08
C ASN A 40 6.77 -4.42 -13.02
N ARG A 41 8.08 -4.47 -13.33
CA ARG A 41 9.16 -4.77 -12.34
C ARG A 41 9.05 -3.88 -11.11
N LEU A 42 8.70 -2.62 -11.33
CA LEU A 42 8.64 -1.62 -10.27
C LEU A 42 7.43 -1.85 -9.34
N ILE A 43 6.38 -2.57 -9.75
CA ILE A 43 5.14 -2.75 -8.97
C ILE A 43 5.11 -4.09 -8.22
N GLU A 44 5.79 -5.12 -8.72
CA GLU A 44 5.70 -6.47 -8.18
C GLU A 44 6.88 -6.78 -7.24
N GLY A 45 6.60 -6.99 -5.95
CA GLY A 45 7.61 -7.15 -4.88
C GLY A 45 8.30 -8.51 -4.79
N GLY A 46 8.49 -9.21 -5.92
CA GLY A 46 9.21 -10.49 -6.00
C GLY A 46 8.49 -11.72 -5.43
N ASP A 47 7.40 -11.56 -4.66
CA ASP A 47 6.66 -12.68 -4.05
C ASP A 47 6.13 -13.67 -5.09
N ASN A 48 5.85 -13.20 -6.31
CA ASN A 48 5.45 -14.07 -7.39
C ASN A 48 6.59 -14.96 -7.90
N VAL A 49 7.82 -14.44 -7.95
CA VAL A 49 9.01 -15.21 -8.34
C VAL A 49 9.23 -16.35 -7.35
N LEU A 50 9.11 -16.09 -6.05
CA LEU A 50 9.23 -17.13 -5.02
C LEU A 50 8.17 -18.23 -5.18
N ARG A 51 6.91 -17.84 -5.41
CA ARG A 51 5.80 -18.77 -5.67
C ARG A 51 6.07 -19.61 -6.92
N LEU A 52 6.48 -18.97 -8.02
CA LEU A 52 6.77 -19.66 -9.29
C LEU A 52 7.97 -20.60 -9.14
N THR A 53 8.99 -20.21 -8.39
CA THR A 53 10.13 -21.07 -8.07
C THR A 53 9.65 -22.32 -7.33
N GLN A 54 8.77 -22.18 -6.34
CA GLN A 54 8.15 -23.32 -5.65
C GLN A 54 7.31 -24.20 -6.59
N ILE A 55 6.49 -23.59 -7.46
CA ILE A 55 5.68 -24.34 -8.44
C ILE A 55 6.57 -25.12 -9.38
N LEU A 56 7.57 -24.48 -9.97
CA LEU A 56 8.51 -25.12 -10.88
C LEU A 56 9.29 -26.23 -10.14
N ASN A 57 9.65 -26.05 -8.86
CA ASN A 57 10.32 -27.08 -8.06
C ASN A 57 9.44 -28.31 -7.80
N ILE A 58 8.13 -28.12 -7.65
CA ILE A 58 7.16 -29.21 -7.39
C ILE A 58 6.73 -29.90 -8.69
N GLN A 59 6.31 -29.12 -9.68
CA GLN A 59 5.71 -29.58 -10.94
C GLN A 59 6.78 -29.90 -12.00
N GLY A 60 7.98 -29.37 -11.85
CA GLY A 60 8.97 -29.29 -12.93
C GLY A 60 8.70 -28.12 -13.87
N CYS A 61 9.64 -27.90 -14.79
CA CYS A 61 9.60 -26.79 -15.73
C CYS A 61 8.93 -27.20 -17.05
N LEU A 62 7.63 -26.91 -17.20
CA LEU A 62 6.82 -27.27 -18.38
C LEU A 62 7.00 -26.32 -19.58
N ARG A 63 8.24 -26.20 -20.07
CA ARG A 63 8.65 -25.26 -21.14
C ARG A 63 7.88 -25.41 -22.47
N LEU A 64 7.33 -26.59 -22.73
CA LEU A 64 6.59 -26.91 -23.97
C LEU A 64 5.10 -26.60 -23.86
N SER A 65 4.59 -26.31 -22.67
CA SER A 65 3.20 -25.89 -22.51
C SER A 65 3.07 -24.44 -22.95
N ARG A 66 2.05 -24.16 -23.75
CA ARG A 66 1.77 -22.82 -24.29
C ARG A 66 1.61 -21.75 -23.21
N GLU A 67 1.19 -22.15 -22.01
CA GLU A 67 1.03 -21.27 -20.84
C GLU A 67 2.36 -20.71 -20.31
N PHE A 68 3.48 -21.34 -20.69
CA PHE A 68 4.84 -20.94 -20.30
C PHE A 68 5.63 -20.34 -21.46
N HIS A 69 5.06 -20.26 -22.67
CA HIS A 69 5.73 -19.60 -23.79
C HIS A 69 5.87 -18.11 -23.49
N VAL A 70 7.00 -17.53 -23.91
CA VAL A 70 7.26 -16.10 -23.74
C VAL A 70 7.00 -15.39 -25.06
N PRO A 71 6.09 -14.40 -25.13
CA PRO A 71 5.92 -13.62 -26.34
C PRO A 71 7.12 -12.69 -26.52
N VAL A 72 7.71 -12.68 -27.72
CA VAL A 72 8.85 -11.85 -28.08
C VAL A 72 8.48 -11.01 -29.30
N VAL A 73 8.83 -9.73 -29.26
CA VAL A 73 8.62 -8.80 -30.38
C VAL A 73 9.96 -8.44 -31.00
N VAL A 74 10.05 -8.56 -32.32
CA VAL A 74 11.24 -8.24 -33.12
C VAL A 74 10.86 -7.25 -34.20
N ASP A 75 11.68 -6.22 -34.41
CA ASP A 75 11.47 -5.29 -35.52
C ASP A 75 11.75 -5.98 -36.87
N ALA A 76 10.96 -5.65 -37.89
CA ALA A 76 11.11 -6.19 -39.22
C ALA A 76 12.47 -5.89 -39.86
N ALA A 77 13.13 -4.79 -39.46
CA ALA A 77 14.49 -4.48 -39.89
C ALA A 77 15.54 -5.43 -39.30
N ASP A 78 15.32 -5.88 -38.06
CA ASP A 78 16.20 -6.81 -37.35
C ASP A 78 15.93 -8.27 -37.73
N TRP A 79 14.71 -8.57 -38.16
CA TRP A 79 14.31 -9.90 -38.59
C TRP A 79 15.12 -10.35 -39.81
N LEU A 80 15.79 -11.52 -39.70
CA LEU A 80 16.74 -12.07 -40.69
C LEU A 80 18.06 -11.30 -40.85
N THR A 81 18.21 -10.14 -40.21
CA THR A 81 19.49 -9.39 -40.19
C THR A 81 20.30 -9.76 -38.94
N ASN A 82 19.66 -9.63 -37.77
CA ASN A 82 20.25 -9.88 -36.45
C ASN A 82 19.76 -11.19 -35.82
N VAL A 83 18.73 -11.80 -36.44
CA VAL A 83 18.09 -13.04 -36.01
C VAL A 83 18.27 -14.10 -37.08
N THR A 84 18.95 -15.20 -36.75
CA THR A 84 19.19 -16.33 -37.66
C THR A 84 18.27 -17.48 -37.31
N LEU A 85 17.54 -17.98 -38.30
CA LEU A 85 16.67 -19.15 -38.17
C LEU A 85 17.46 -20.41 -38.52
N GLN A 86 17.65 -21.29 -37.54
CA GLN A 86 18.16 -22.62 -37.82
C GLN A 86 17.02 -23.56 -38.23
N GLU A 87 17.29 -24.43 -39.22
CA GLU A 87 16.33 -25.44 -39.64
C GLU A 87 15.93 -26.34 -38.46
N PRO A 88 14.68 -26.86 -38.44
CA PRO A 88 14.22 -27.75 -37.39
C PRO A 88 15.00 -29.06 -37.41
N THR A 89 16.12 -29.10 -36.69
CA THR A 89 16.90 -30.31 -36.42
C THR A 89 16.33 -31.00 -35.18
N LEU A 90 16.75 -32.25 -34.93
CA LEU A 90 16.47 -32.95 -33.67
C LEU A 90 17.32 -32.35 -32.53
N ALA A 91 17.16 -31.05 -32.28
CA ALA A 91 17.78 -30.39 -31.15
C ALA A 91 17.06 -30.85 -29.88
N ARG A 92 17.78 -31.49 -28.96
CA ARG A 92 17.27 -31.92 -27.65
C ARG A 92 16.03 -32.85 -27.73
N GLY A 93 15.90 -33.61 -28.82
CA GLY A 93 14.79 -34.56 -29.04
C GLY A 93 13.48 -33.93 -29.55
N LEU A 94 13.48 -32.63 -29.87
CA LEU A 94 12.33 -31.90 -30.38
C LEU A 94 12.56 -31.52 -31.85
N ARG A 95 11.50 -31.57 -32.67
CA ARG A 95 11.52 -31.01 -34.04
C ARG A 95 10.96 -29.59 -34.00
N MET A 96 11.79 -28.62 -33.62
CA MET A 96 11.43 -27.20 -33.54
C MET A 96 12.59 -26.36 -34.08
N GLY A 97 12.27 -25.25 -34.75
CA GLY A 97 13.29 -24.30 -35.21
C GLY A 97 13.94 -23.58 -34.01
N GLN A 98 15.23 -23.30 -34.12
CA GLN A 98 15.98 -22.54 -33.12
C GLN A 98 16.33 -21.16 -33.67
N ILE A 99 16.27 -20.16 -32.79
CA ILE A 99 16.72 -18.81 -33.06
C ILE A 99 18.08 -18.61 -32.42
N GLU A 100 19.02 -18.13 -33.22
CA GLU A 100 20.29 -17.57 -32.75
C GLU A 100 20.31 -16.08 -33.04
N VAL A 101 20.72 -15.30 -32.03
CA VAL A 101 20.89 -13.85 -32.14
C VAL A 101 22.36 -13.48 -32.29
N GLY A 102 22.62 -12.36 -32.98
CA GLY A 102 23.96 -11.79 -33.03
C GLY A 102 24.51 -11.46 -31.64
N PRO A 103 25.85 -11.38 -31.47
CA PRO A 103 26.50 -11.23 -30.17
C PRO A 103 26.12 -9.95 -29.40
N ASP A 104 25.63 -8.93 -30.10
CA ASP A 104 25.20 -7.64 -29.52
C ASP A 104 23.67 -7.43 -29.57
N TYR A 105 22.89 -8.47 -29.88
CA TYR A 105 21.44 -8.39 -30.02
C TYR A 105 20.72 -9.24 -28.96
N THR A 106 19.69 -8.68 -28.34
CA THR A 106 18.84 -9.37 -27.37
C THR A 106 17.40 -9.37 -27.83
N LEU A 107 16.70 -10.48 -27.58
CA LEU A 107 15.29 -10.63 -27.90
C LEU A 107 14.44 -9.93 -26.84
N PHE A 108 13.64 -8.96 -27.28
CA PHE A 108 12.75 -8.22 -26.39
C PHE A 108 11.51 -9.05 -26.05
N ALA A 109 11.53 -9.62 -24.85
CA ALA A 109 10.48 -10.43 -24.27
C ALA A 109 9.43 -9.58 -23.56
N LEU A 110 8.16 -9.89 -23.82
CA LEU A 110 7.02 -9.22 -23.22
C LEU A 110 6.38 -10.10 -22.15
N ASP A 111 6.12 -9.52 -20.99
CA ASP A 111 5.50 -10.22 -19.85
C ASP A 111 6.33 -11.45 -19.40
N HIS A 112 5.85 -12.28 -18.47
CA HIS A 112 6.50 -13.55 -18.05
C HIS A 112 7.87 -13.47 -17.38
N GLU A 113 8.37 -12.27 -17.12
CA GLU A 113 9.66 -12.07 -16.44
C GLU A 113 9.78 -12.85 -15.13
N ASN A 114 8.71 -12.90 -14.33
CA ASN A 114 8.70 -13.63 -13.07
C ASN A 114 8.95 -15.14 -13.26
N VAL A 115 8.40 -15.71 -14.34
CA VAL A 115 8.57 -17.13 -14.70
C VAL A 115 10.01 -17.39 -15.13
N ILE A 116 10.56 -16.50 -15.96
CA ILE A 116 11.91 -16.63 -16.48
C ILE A 116 12.95 -16.39 -15.38
N SER A 117 12.69 -15.45 -14.47
CA SER A 117 13.53 -15.22 -13.29
C SER A 117 13.53 -16.44 -12.37
N ALA A 118 12.36 -17.01 -12.07
CA ALA A 118 12.24 -18.24 -11.29
C ALA A 118 12.96 -19.43 -11.97
N ALA A 119 12.84 -19.56 -13.30
CA ALA A 119 13.53 -20.59 -14.06
C ALA A 119 15.06 -20.38 -14.05
N ARG A 120 15.54 -19.14 -14.16
CA ARG A 120 16.98 -18.80 -14.05
C ARG A 120 17.55 -19.23 -12.71
N GLU A 121 16.85 -18.95 -11.61
CA GLU A 121 17.27 -19.38 -10.27
C GLU A 121 17.36 -20.91 -10.16
N MET A 122 16.33 -21.62 -10.61
CA MET A 122 16.32 -23.08 -10.62
C MET A 122 17.45 -23.68 -11.46
N PHE A 123 17.66 -23.18 -12.69
CA PHE A 123 18.68 -23.74 -13.57
C PHE A 123 20.09 -23.51 -13.04
N LYS A 124 20.30 -22.39 -12.33
CA LYS A 124 21.54 -22.13 -11.60
C LYS A 124 21.75 -23.13 -10.47
N GLU A 125 20.71 -23.46 -9.69
CA GLU A 125 20.78 -24.50 -8.65
C GLU A 125 21.05 -25.90 -9.22
N LEU A 126 20.47 -26.22 -10.38
CA LEU A 126 20.64 -27.48 -11.08
C LEU A 126 21.93 -27.56 -11.93
N GLN A 127 22.75 -26.51 -11.95
CA GLN A 127 24.00 -26.41 -12.73
C GLN A 127 23.80 -26.71 -14.23
N ILE A 128 22.71 -26.21 -14.82
CA ILE A 128 22.46 -26.35 -16.26
C ILE A 128 23.22 -25.23 -17.00
N GLU A 129 24.21 -25.60 -17.80
CA GLU A 129 25.09 -24.66 -18.50
C GLU A 129 24.41 -23.94 -19.67
N ASP A 130 23.44 -24.58 -20.32
CA ASP A 130 22.76 -24.02 -21.49
C ASP A 130 21.22 -24.15 -21.41
N PRO A 131 20.56 -23.30 -20.59
CA PRO A 131 19.12 -23.30 -20.45
C PRO A 131 18.43 -22.69 -21.68
N TRP A 132 17.40 -23.37 -22.16
CA TRP A 132 16.57 -22.96 -23.29
C TRP A 132 15.13 -22.70 -22.87
N TRP A 133 14.42 -21.90 -23.67
CA TRP A 133 13.00 -21.60 -23.53
C TRP A 133 12.27 -21.60 -24.88
N VAL A 134 10.93 -21.70 -24.86
CA VAL A 134 10.10 -21.53 -26.07
C VAL A 134 9.57 -20.11 -26.10
N ALA A 135 9.88 -19.38 -27.18
CA ALA A 135 9.40 -18.03 -27.42
C ALA A 135 8.42 -17.99 -28.59
N ASP A 136 7.29 -17.33 -28.39
CA ASP A 136 6.31 -17.03 -29.43
C ASP A 136 6.72 -15.72 -30.12
N ILE A 137 7.23 -15.80 -31.35
CA ILE A 137 7.84 -14.65 -32.03
C ILE A 137 6.82 -13.87 -32.86
N TYR A 138 6.80 -12.56 -32.64
CA TYR A 138 6.01 -11.59 -33.38
C TYR A 138 6.94 -10.59 -34.08
N VAL A 139 6.85 -10.49 -35.40
CA VAL A 139 7.63 -9.51 -36.18
C VAL A 139 6.77 -8.30 -36.48
N THR A 140 7.20 -7.12 -36.03
CA THR A 140 6.46 -5.86 -36.12
C THR A 140 7.23 -4.82 -36.95
N GLY A 141 6.55 -3.83 -37.53
CA GLY A 141 7.19 -2.76 -38.33
C GLY A 141 7.11 -2.93 -39.85
N ALA A 142 6.65 -4.09 -40.34
CA ALA A 142 6.37 -4.29 -41.78
C ALA A 142 5.08 -3.58 -42.25
N SER A 143 4.17 -3.30 -41.32
CA SER A 143 2.90 -2.61 -41.54
C SER A 143 2.93 -1.28 -40.76
N GLY A 144 2.81 -0.15 -41.46
CA GLY A 144 2.89 1.20 -40.88
C GLY A 144 1.74 1.61 -39.97
N ASP A 145 0.98 0.66 -39.41
CA ASP A 145 -0.14 0.93 -38.51
C ASP A 145 0.33 0.90 -37.05
N VAL A 146 0.81 2.06 -36.59
CA VAL A 146 1.36 2.26 -35.24
C VAL A 146 0.35 1.89 -34.15
N ALA A 147 -0.95 2.17 -34.37
CA ALA A 147 -1.99 1.90 -33.38
C ALA A 147 -2.21 0.40 -33.17
N LEU A 148 -2.20 -0.40 -34.26
CA LEU A 148 -2.30 -1.86 -34.15
C LEU A 148 -1.05 -2.48 -33.52
N HIS A 149 0.13 -1.91 -33.78
CA HIS A 149 1.36 -2.32 -33.14
C HIS A 149 1.33 -2.10 -31.62
N GLU A 150 1.00 -0.88 -31.18
CA GLU A 150 0.91 -0.54 -29.75
C GLU A 150 -0.09 -1.44 -29.02
N GLU A 151 -1.23 -1.69 -29.64
CA GLU A 151 -2.28 -2.54 -29.10
C GLU A 151 -1.88 -4.02 -29.04
N LEU A 152 -1.15 -4.53 -30.04
CA LEU A 152 -0.55 -5.85 -30.00
C LEU A 152 0.43 -5.97 -28.82
N VAL A 153 1.39 -5.06 -28.72
CA VAL A 153 2.38 -5.04 -27.63
C VAL A 153 1.70 -4.99 -26.27
N ARG A 154 0.69 -4.12 -26.11
CA ARG A 154 -0.13 -4.03 -24.89
C ARG A 154 -0.82 -5.35 -24.58
N SER A 155 -1.50 -5.97 -25.56
CA SER A 155 -2.23 -7.23 -25.37
C SER A 155 -1.33 -8.38 -24.94
N LEU A 156 -0.06 -8.37 -25.39
CA LEU A 156 0.95 -9.36 -25.01
C LEU A 156 1.51 -9.07 -23.59
N GLN A 157 1.73 -7.80 -23.25
CA GLN A 157 2.20 -7.35 -21.92
C GLN A 157 1.17 -7.47 -20.78
N GLU A 158 -0.10 -7.53 -21.13
CA GLU A 158 -1.23 -7.64 -20.21
C GLU A 158 -1.89 -9.02 -20.29
N SER A 159 -1.15 -10.06 -20.67
CA SER A 159 -1.66 -11.42 -20.82
C SER A 159 -1.31 -12.30 -19.61
N PHE A 160 -2.31 -12.94 -19.01
CA PHE A 160 -2.11 -13.72 -17.77
C PHE A 160 -2.39 -15.22 -17.98
N PRO A 161 -1.54 -15.96 -18.72
CA PRO A 161 -1.82 -17.36 -19.06
C PRO A 161 -1.74 -18.33 -17.88
N ASN A 162 -1.14 -17.95 -16.74
CA ASN A 162 -0.97 -18.79 -15.55
C ASN A 162 -1.96 -18.51 -14.40
N ASP A 163 -3.20 -18.07 -14.72
CA ASP A 163 -4.32 -17.84 -13.80
C ASP A 163 -4.07 -16.90 -12.60
N GLN A 164 -2.91 -16.26 -12.55
CA GLN A 164 -2.62 -15.31 -11.50
C GLN A 164 -3.22 -13.96 -11.87
N ARG A 165 -4.32 -13.66 -11.17
CA ARG A 165 -4.85 -12.31 -11.11
C ARG A 165 -3.72 -11.35 -10.70
N PRO A 166 -3.50 -10.25 -11.44
CA PRO A 166 -2.56 -9.20 -11.07
C PRO A 166 -2.83 -8.67 -9.66
N SER A 167 -1.79 -8.10 -9.04
CA SER A 167 -1.94 -7.46 -7.73
C SER A 167 -3.03 -6.38 -7.78
N ASP A 168 -3.69 -6.18 -6.65
CA ASP A 168 -4.76 -5.19 -6.52
C ASP A 168 -4.29 -3.77 -6.93
N GLY A 169 -3.02 -3.45 -6.69
CA GLY A 169 -2.39 -2.19 -7.11
C GLY A 169 -2.08 -2.10 -8.59
N ARG A 170 -1.64 -3.19 -9.24
CA ARG A 170 -1.45 -3.22 -10.70
C ARG A 170 -2.78 -2.99 -11.42
N ILE A 171 -3.87 -3.59 -10.93
CA ILE A 171 -5.22 -3.36 -11.47
C ILE A 171 -5.62 -1.88 -11.33
N TYR A 172 -5.53 -1.31 -10.12
CA TYR A 172 -5.92 0.08 -9.90
C TYR A 172 -5.10 1.06 -10.75
N ARG A 173 -3.77 0.90 -10.77
CA ARG A 173 -2.85 1.76 -11.52
C ARG A 173 -3.17 1.75 -13.02
N ASN A 174 -3.42 0.57 -13.60
CA ASN A 174 -3.71 0.45 -15.02
C ASN A 174 -5.09 1.01 -15.38
N ILE A 175 -6.10 0.85 -14.53
CA ILE A 175 -7.40 1.54 -14.69
C ILE A 175 -7.18 3.05 -14.74
N ARG A 176 -6.46 3.62 -13.77
CA ARG A 176 -6.20 5.08 -13.73
C ARG A 176 -5.34 5.57 -14.89
N TYR A 177 -4.40 4.76 -15.36
CA TYR A 177 -3.57 5.04 -16.52
C TYR A 177 -4.42 5.20 -17.78
N TYR A 178 -5.31 4.24 -18.07
CA TYR A 178 -6.18 4.27 -19.25
C TYR A 178 -7.37 5.23 -19.14
N GLN A 179 -7.69 5.71 -17.94
CA GLN A 179 -8.61 6.83 -17.72
C GLN A 179 -7.99 8.20 -18.04
N GLY A 180 -6.68 8.27 -18.27
CA GLY A 180 -5.96 9.52 -18.54
C GLY A 180 -5.73 10.41 -17.31
N SER A 181 -5.79 9.85 -16.10
CA SER A 181 -5.67 10.61 -14.84
C SER A 181 -4.23 10.98 -14.44
N TRP A 182 -3.22 10.37 -15.05
CA TRP A 182 -1.82 10.60 -14.71
C TRP A 182 -0.98 11.00 -15.93
N ILE A 183 -0.60 10.03 -16.79
CA ILE A 183 0.26 10.27 -17.97
C ILE A 183 -0.20 9.44 -19.20
N GLY A 184 -1.18 8.54 -19.05
CA GLY A 184 -1.58 7.61 -20.10
C GLY A 184 -2.58 8.19 -21.12
N PRO A 185 -2.57 7.71 -22.38
CA PRO A 185 -3.65 8.01 -23.32
C PRO A 185 -4.95 7.36 -22.85
N ARG A 186 -6.08 8.03 -23.09
CA ARG A 186 -7.40 7.45 -22.81
C ARG A 186 -7.63 6.25 -23.72
N ASN A 187 -7.88 5.09 -23.14
CA ASN A 187 -8.17 3.85 -23.88
C ASN A 187 -9.29 3.07 -23.19
N GLU A 188 -10.50 3.19 -23.73
CA GLU A 188 -11.72 2.63 -23.12
C GLU A 188 -11.77 1.10 -23.20
N THR A 189 -11.18 0.48 -24.24
CA THR A 189 -11.14 -0.98 -24.37
C THR A 189 -10.17 -1.59 -23.35
N ALA A 190 -9.00 -0.99 -23.19
CA ALA A 190 -8.03 -1.39 -22.17
C ALA A 190 -8.56 -1.15 -20.75
N GLU A 191 -9.21 -0.01 -20.48
CA GLU A 191 -9.88 0.24 -19.21
C GLU A 191 -10.95 -0.84 -18.94
N GLY A 192 -11.79 -1.14 -19.94
CA GLY A 192 -12.82 -2.18 -19.87
C GLY A 192 -12.24 -3.56 -19.56
N TYR A 193 -11.10 -3.91 -20.15
CA TYR A 193 -10.38 -5.16 -19.85
C TYR A 193 -9.97 -5.26 -18.37
N TRP A 194 -9.38 -4.20 -17.81
CA TRP A 194 -8.95 -4.18 -16.41
C TRP A 194 -10.14 -4.21 -15.42
N TRP A 195 -11.25 -3.55 -15.77
CA TRP A 195 -12.51 -3.68 -15.01
C TRP A 195 -13.09 -5.09 -15.08
N ALA A 196 -13.12 -5.70 -16.27
CA ALA A 196 -13.58 -7.07 -16.45
C ALA A 196 -12.71 -8.05 -15.64
N LEU A 197 -11.39 -7.88 -15.63
CA LEU A 197 -10.47 -8.68 -14.81
C LEU A 197 -10.71 -8.52 -13.30
N LEU A 198 -11.10 -7.32 -12.87
CA LEU A 198 -11.44 -7.04 -11.48
C LEU A 198 -12.75 -7.73 -11.05
N GLU A 199 -13.75 -7.69 -11.92
CA GLU A 199 -15.13 -8.15 -11.70
C GLU A 199 -15.36 -9.62 -12.11
N SER A 200 -14.42 -10.25 -12.81
CA SER A 200 -14.51 -11.64 -13.30
C SER A 200 -14.72 -12.69 -12.22
N LYS A 201 -14.37 -12.40 -10.96
CA LYS A 201 -14.59 -13.33 -9.85
C LYS A 201 -16.04 -13.24 -9.37
N PRO A 202 -16.85 -14.31 -9.51
CA PRO A 202 -18.23 -14.31 -9.02
C PRO A 202 -18.25 -14.04 -7.51
N GLY A 203 -19.11 -13.11 -7.09
CA GLY A 203 -19.25 -12.68 -5.69
C GLY A 203 -18.23 -11.63 -5.21
N SER A 204 -17.24 -11.26 -6.03
CA SER A 204 -16.28 -10.20 -5.69
C SER A 204 -16.93 -8.81 -5.78
N ARG A 205 -17.01 -8.11 -4.65
CA ARG A 205 -17.49 -6.71 -4.58
C ARG A 205 -16.38 -5.65 -4.79
N LYS A 206 -15.17 -6.08 -5.16
CA LYS A 206 -14.02 -5.17 -5.35
C LYS A 206 -14.29 -4.10 -6.42
N GLY A 207 -14.99 -4.45 -7.50
CA GLY A 207 -15.45 -3.51 -8.53
C GLY A 207 -16.33 -2.42 -7.96
N ASP A 208 -17.37 -2.81 -7.22
CA ASP A 208 -18.28 -1.87 -6.55
C ASP A 208 -17.53 -0.93 -5.61
N TYR A 209 -16.53 -1.44 -4.86
CA TYR A 209 -15.76 -0.60 -3.94
C TYR A 209 -14.94 0.44 -4.69
N LEU A 210 -14.27 0.06 -5.78
CA LEU A 210 -13.47 1.00 -6.58
C LEU A 210 -14.33 2.03 -7.32
N ARG A 211 -15.46 1.62 -7.92
CA ARG A 211 -16.38 2.54 -8.61
C ARG A 211 -17.04 3.56 -7.68
N THR A 212 -17.24 3.19 -6.42
CA THR A 212 -17.87 4.06 -5.42
C THR A 212 -16.87 4.80 -4.53
N LEU A 213 -15.58 4.77 -4.86
CA LEU A 213 -14.60 5.64 -4.20
C LEU A 213 -14.97 7.10 -4.44
N SER A 214 -14.95 7.90 -3.38
CA SER A 214 -15.13 9.35 -3.49
C SER A 214 -14.03 9.98 -4.32
N GLU A 215 -14.33 11.12 -4.94
CA GLU A 215 -13.37 11.89 -5.74
C GLU A 215 -12.14 12.31 -4.91
N SER A 216 -12.33 12.67 -3.64
CA SER A 216 -11.22 13.03 -2.74
C SER A 216 -10.27 11.87 -2.44
N LEU A 217 -10.82 10.67 -2.22
CA LEU A 217 -10.01 9.47 -1.96
C LEU A 217 -9.30 9.01 -3.23
N GLN A 218 -9.98 9.09 -4.38
CA GLN A 218 -9.37 8.89 -5.68
C GLN A 218 -8.21 9.86 -5.88
N ARG A 219 -8.39 11.16 -5.65
CA ARG A 219 -7.30 12.16 -5.72
C ARG A 219 -6.12 11.84 -4.80
N GLY A 220 -6.39 11.39 -3.57
CA GLY A 220 -5.33 10.97 -2.64
C GLY A 220 -4.55 9.74 -3.12
N PHE A 221 -5.23 8.75 -3.70
CA PHE A 221 -4.59 7.59 -4.32
C PHE A 221 -3.85 7.97 -5.61
N ASP A 222 -4.45 8.83 -6.43
CA ASP A 222 -3.87 9.31 -7.69
C ASP A 222 -2.56 10.07 -7.44
N ALA A 223 -2.47 10.81 -6.34
CA ALA A 223 -1.26 11.50 -5.92
C ALA A 223 -0.09 10.54 -5.59
N LEU A 224 -0.35 9.26 -5.33
CA LEU A 224 0.65 8.21 -5.11
C LEU A 224 0.99 7.43 -6.38
N LEU A 225 0.26 7.65 -7.48
CA LEU A 225 0.54 6.99 -8.75
C LEU A 225 2.02 7.15 -9.17
N PRO A 226 2.66 8.34 -9.05
CA PRO A 226 4.10 8.56 -9.30
C PRO A 226 5.10 7.57 -8.73
N ILE A 227 4.72 6.80 -7.71
CA ILE A 227 5.61 5.90 -6.99
C ILE A 227 5.16 4.46 -7.26
N PRO A 228 5.73 3.76 -8.27
CA PRO A 228 5.21 2.46 -8.68
C PRO A 228 5.31 1.40 -7.58
N GLY A 229 6.40 1.39 -6.81
CA GLY A 229 6.66 0.40 -5.77
C GLY A 229 5.65 0.39 -4.62
N ILE A 230 4.99 1.51 -4.34
CA ILE A 230 4.00 1.61 -3.27
C ILE A 230 2.75 0.75 -3.57
N TRP A 231 2.42 0.57 -4.84
CA TRP A 231 1.23 -0.16 -5.28
C TRP A 231 1.30 -1.67 -5.00
N ALA A 232 2.49 -2.22 -4.70
CA ALA A 232 2.63 -3.58 -4.20
C ALA A 232 1.83 -3.80 -2.90
N GLY A 233 1.72 -2.77 -2.05
CA GLY A 233 0.99 -2.80 -0.78
C GLY A 233 -0.51 -2.54 -0.90
N MET A 234 -1.04 -2.32 -2.11
CA MET A 234 -2.47 -2.04 -2.31
C MET A 234 -3.33 -3.27 -1.98
N SER A 235 -4.36 -3.08 -1.16
CA SER A 235 -5.30 -4.14 -0.78
C SER A 235 -6.75 -3.74 -1.06
N ASN A 236 -7.29 -4.19 -2.20
CA ASN A 236 -8.70 -3.95 -2.54
C ASN A 236 -9.65 -4.68 -1.57
N GLY A 237 -9.14 -5.65 -0.80
CA GLY A 237 -9.89 -6.37 0.23
C GLY A 237 -10.29 -5.49 1.41
N VAL A 238 -9.57 -4.41 1.73
CA VAL A 238 -9.89 -3.51 2.85
C VAL A 238 -10.75 -2.31 2.40
N LEU A 239 -10.92 -2.09 1.10
CA LEU A 239 -11.74 -1.00 0.56
C LEU A 239 -13.21 -1.04 1.01
N HIS A 240 -13.75 -2.23 1.30
CA HIS A 240 -15.09 -2.33 1.87
C HIS A 240 -15.21 -1.63 3.23
N LYS A 241 -14.13 -1.58 4.02
CA LYS A 241 -14.07 -0.84 5.27
C LYS A 241 -13.98 0.65 5.02
N LEU A 242 -13.14 1.09 4.08
CA LEU A 242 -13.12 2.48 3.62
C LEU A 242 -14.51 2.96 3.17
N LYS A 243 -15.24 2.12 2.42
CA LYS A 243 -16.63 2.38 2.04
C LYS A 243 -17.60 2.35 3.22
N ALA A 244 -17.48 1.38 4.12
CA ALA A 244 -18.35 1.24 5.30
C ALA A 244 -18.12 2.32 6.36
N MET A 245 -16.92 2.91 6.38
CA MET A 245 -16.63 4.15 7.10
C MET A 245 -17.41 5.34 6.53
N LYS A 246 -18.22 5.13 5.47
CA LYS A 246 -19.17 6.03 4.80
C LYS A 246 -18.56 7.41 4.67
N SER A 247 -17.77 7.61 3.62
CA SER A 247 -17.43 8.91 3.02
C SER A 247 -17.53 10.18 3.89
N ASP A 248 -17.02 10.17 5.13
CA ASP A 248 -17.14 11.27 6.09
C ASP A 248 -15.92 11.33 7.04
N GLU A 249 -14.86 10.56 6.77
CA GLU A 249 -13.58 10.63 7.49
C GLU A 249 -12.41 10.85 6.56
N PHE A 250 -12.65 11.68 5.54
CA PHE A 250 -11.66 11.95 4.53
C PHE A 250 -10.46 12.71 5.05
N GLN A 251 -10.61 13.53 6.09
CA GLN A 251 -9.51 14.37 6.53
C GLN A 251 -8.39 13.54 7.19
N PRO A 252 -8.68 12.59 8.10
CA PRO A 252 -7.65 11.67 8.58
C PRO A 252 -7.02 10.80 7.49
N ILE A 253 -7.85 10.25 6.60
CA ILE A 253 -7.40 9.34 5.54
C ILE A 253 -6.53 10.08 4.52
N ALA A 254 -6.97 11.25 4.04
CA ALA A 254 -6.21 12.08 3.12
C ALA A 254 -4.92 12.60 3.76
N CYS A 255 -4.96 12.95 5.06
CA CYS A 255 -3.77 13.32 5.82
C CYS A 255 -2.74 12.19 5.84
N TYR A 256 -3.17 10.94 6.03
CA TYR A 256 -2.26 9.79 5.97
C TYR A 256 -1.71 9.56 4.55
N LEU A 257 -2.55 9.63 3.51
CA LEU A 257 -2.09 9.46 2.12
C LEU A 257 -1.09 10.57 1.72
N GLU A 258 -1.32 11.81 2.13
CA GLU A 258 -0.37 12.91 1.95
C GLU A 258 0.90 12.70 2.79
N HIS A 259 0.79 12.11 3.98
CA HIS A 259 1.95 11.72 4.78
C HIS A 259 2.83 10.67 4.06
N ILE A 260 2.22 9.71 3.36
CA ILE A 260 2.94 8.79 2.49
C ILE A 260 3.64 9.58 1.38
N ARG A 261 2.90 10.38 0.60
CA ARG A 261 3.46 11.15 -0.53
C ARG A 261 4.64 12.02 -0.09
N SER A 262 4.43 12.86 0.93
CA SER A 262 5.43 13.77 1.47
C SER A 262 6.67 13.06 2.01
N THR A 263 6.53 11.87 2.59
CA THR A 263 7.68 11.06 3.02
C THR A 263 8.54 10.65 1.84
N PHE A 264 7.93 10.15 0.76
CA PHE A 264 8.68 9.73 -0.43
C PHE A 264 9.22 10.92 -1.23
N LEU A 265 8.52 12.05 -1.28
CA LEU A 265 9.05 13.30 -1.83
C LEU A 265 10.27 13.78 -1.05
N ARG A 266 10.22 13.72 0.29
CA ARG A 266 11.36 14.06 1.15
C ARG A 266 12.55 13.12 0.92
N LEU A 267 12.31 11.84 0.64
CA LEU A 267 13.38 10.89 0.31
C LEU A 267 14.16 11.30 -0.94
N VAL A 268 13.46 11.76 -1.97
CA VAL A 268 14.05 12.15 -3.27
C VAL A 268 14.35 13.65 -3.39
N ASP A 269 14.33 14.39 -2.28
CA ASP A 269 14.56 15.85 -2.24
C ASP A 269 13.63 16.65 -3.20
N GLY A 270 12.40 16.17 -3.36
CA GLY A 270 11.38 16.80 -4.21
C GLY A 270 11.47 16.48 -5.71
N ASP A 271 12.46 15.68 -6.15
CA ASP A 271 12.57 15.27 -7.56
C ASP A 271 11.53 14.19 -7.92
N GLU A 272 10.43 14.61 -8.55
CA GLU A 272 9.36 13.71 -8.97
C GLU A 272 9.79 12.67 -10.01
N ALA A 273 10.86 12.90 -10.79
CA ALA A 273 11.34 11.93 -11.76
C ALA A 273 11.92 10.68 -11.05
N LEU A 274 12.58 10.89 -9.90
CA LEU A 274 13.13 9.79 -9.10
C LEU A 274 12.06 8.94 -8.42
N LEU A 275 10.87 9.49 -8.15
CA LEU A 275 9.74 8.71 -7.63
C LEU A 275 9.37 7.55 -8.56
N GLY A 276 9.47 7.79 -9.88
CA GLY A 276 9.20 6.79 -10.91
C GLY A 276 10.18 5.62 -10.92
N LEU A 277 11.34 5.73 -10.27
CA LEU A 277 12.38 4.70 -10.19
C LEU A 277 12.29 3.87 -8.90
N ILE A 278 11.35 4.19 -8.00
CA ILE A 278 11.18 3.48 -6.74
C ILE A 278 10.39 2.19 -6.99
N ASP A 279 11.07 1.07 -6.77
CA ASP A 279 10.53 -0.27 -6.96
C ASP A 279 9.88 -0.86 -5.70
N ALA A 280 9.05 -1.89 -5.91
CA ALA A 280 8.31 -2.57 -4.86
C ALA A 280 9.20 -3.25 -3.81
N THR A 281 10.36 -3.77 -4.21
CA THR A 281 11.29 -4.44 -3.31
C THR A 281 11.93 -3.42 -2.36
N SER A 282 12.34 -2.26 -2.88
CA SER A 282 12.81 -1.16 -2.05
C SER A 282 11.74 -0.68 -1.07
N VAL A 283 10.51 -0.45 -1.53
CA VAL A 283 9.40 -0.04 -0.64
C VAL A 283 9.16 -1.07 0.46
N LYS A 284 9.13 -2.36 0.12
CA LYS A 284 8.95 -3.46 1.10
C LYS A 284 10.02 -3.46 2.18
N PHE A 285 11.27 -3.15 1.85
CA PHE A 285 12.34 -3.04 2.84
C PHE A 285 12.23 -1.82 3.73
N LEU A 286 11.65 -0.72 3.23
CA LEU A 286 11.44 0.52 3.97
C LEU A 286 10.22 0.47 4.89
N THR A 287 9.18 -0.29 4.52
CA THR A 287 7.92 -0.39 5.25
C THR A 287 8.14 -0.53 6.78
N SER A 288 7.60 0.43 7.55
CA SER A 288 7.65 0.45 9.03
C SER A 288 9.07 0.52 9.65
N LYS A 289 10.12 0.79 8.87
CA LYS A 289 11.48 1.04 9.36
C LYS A 289 11.63 2.47 9.87
N VAL A 290 12.55 2.66 10.82
CA VAL A 290 12.80 3.96 11.47
C VAL A 290 14.31 4.22 11.51
N PRO A 291 14.94 4.60 10.38
CA PRO A 291 16.39 4.59 10.25
C PRO A 291 17.10 5.53 11.23
N ARG A 292 16.50 6.67 11.60
CA ARG A 292 17.11 7.63 12.52
C ARG A 292 17.15 7.15 13.97
N VAL A 293 16.17 6.33 14.38
CA VAL A 293 15.99 5.93 15.78
C VAL A 293 16.52 4.51 16.02
N SER A 294 16.26 3.58 15.11
CA SER A 294 16.69 2.18 15.24
C SER A 294 18.01 1.94 14.52
N SER A 295 19.07 1.72 15.30
CA SER A 295 20.38 1.31 14.76
C SER A 295 20.30 -0.03 14.01
N LYS A 296 19.40 -0.92 14.44
CA LYS A 296 19.13 -2.20 13.79
C LYS A 296 18.54 -1.99 12.40
N ASP A 297 17.52 -1.14 12.28
CA ASP A 297 16.93 -0.83 10.97
C ASP A 297 17.94 -0.16 10.04
N LEU A 298 18.74 0.78 10.56
CA LEU A 298 19.75 1.45 9.77
C LEU A 298 20.81 0.48 9.25
N CYS A 299 21.30 -0.43 10.10
CA CYS A 299 22.25 -1.47 9.71
C CYS A 299 21.65 -2.42 8.66
N ASP A 300 20.41 -2.87 8.88
CA ASP A 300 19.67 -3.73 7.96
C ASP A 300 19.49 -3.07 6.57
N LEU A 301 19.24 -1.76 6.54
CA LEU A 301 19.09 -1.00 5.30
C LEU A 301 20.44 -0.70 4.63
N ARG A 302 21.49 -0.43 5.43
CA ARG A 302 22.85 -0.18 4.93
C ARG A 302 23.39 -1.40 4.20
N SER A 303 23.21 -2.59 4.77
CA SER A 303 23.60 -3.83 4.11
C SER A 303 22.91 -4.02 2.76
N LYS A 304 21.65 -3.59 2.62
CA LYS A 304 20.89 -3.68 1.35
C LYS A 304 21.33 -2.63 0.33
N LYS A 305 21.69 -1.42 0.80
CA LYS A 305 22.29 -0.38 -0.03
C LYS A 305 23.64 -0.84 -0.61
N GLU A 306 24.53 -1.37 0.22
CA GLU A 306 25.86 -1.85 -0.19
C GLU A 306 25.77 -2.97 -1.23
N LYS A 307 24.78 -3.85 -1.11
CA LYS A 307 24.48 -4.90 -2.09
C LYS A 307 23.77 -4.39 -3.36
N LYS A 308 23.53 -3.08 -3.48
CA LYS A 308 22.76 -2.43 -4.57
C LYS A 308 21.35 -3.02 -4.78
N ILE A 309 20.75 -3.57 -3.72
CA ILE A 309 19.37 -4.11 -3.75
C ILE A 309 18.37 -2.99 -3.48
N LEU A 310 18.75 -2.00 -2.68
CA LEU A 310 17.93 -0.83 -2.39
C LEU A 310 18.09 0.22 -3.51
N PHE A 311 16.98 0.61 -4.13
CA PHE A 311 16.91 1.51 -5.29
C PHE A 311 17.82 1.05 -6.44
N PRO A 312 17.55 -0.12 -7.04
CA PRO A 312 18.40 -0.70 -8.08
C PRO A 312 18.35 0.11 -9.40
N PHE A 313 17.25 0.83 -9.65
CA PHE A 313 17.06 1.64 -10.87
C PHE A 313 17.62 3.07 -10.78
N MET A 314 18.16 3.45 -9.63
CA MET A 314 18.80 4.77 -9.43
C MET A 314 20.32 4.68 -9.65
N GLU A 315 20.91 5.78 -10.13
CA GLU A 315 22.36 5.92 -10.21
C GLU A 315 23.00 6.01 -8.81
N ASP A 316 24.29 5.70 -8.71
CA ASP A 316 24.99 5.66 -7.42
C ASP A 316 24.92 7.00 -6.67
N TYR A 317 25.04 8.14 -7.37
CA TYR A 317 24.92 9.47 -6.76
C TYR A 317 23.50 9.76 -6.23
N GLN A 318 22.46 9.33 -6.96
CA GLN A 318 21.06 9.47 -6.57
C GLN A 318 20.79 8.62 -5.33
N ARG A 319 21.30 7.38 -5.32
CA ARG A 319 21.17 6.47 -4.17
C ARG A 319 21.83 7.03 -2.92
N ASP A 320 22.98 7.69 -3.05
CA ASP A 320 23.66 8.33 -1.92
C ASP A 320 22.93 9.56 -1.38
N MET A 321 22.27 10.33 -2.26
CA MET A 321 21.38 11.43 -1.85
C MET A 321 20.17 10.88 -1.08
N VAL A 322 19.44 9.91 -1.68
CA VAL A 322 18.27 9.29 -1.05
C VAL A 322 18.65 8.64 0.28
N TRP A 323 19.84 8.04 0.37
CA TRP A 323 20.36 7.47 1.62
C TRP A 323 20.52 8.51 2.73
N ARG A 324 21.10 9.69 2.43
CA ARG A 324 21.25 10.78 3.41
C ARG A 324 19.90 11.26 3.93
N ASN A 325 18.90 11.34 3.05
CA ASN A 325 17.54 11.73 3.43
C ASN A 325 16.85 10.65 4.28
N LEU A 326 17.07 9.39 3.93
CA LEU A 326 16.55 8.21 4.64
C LEU A 326 17.05 8.16 6.10
N GLU A 327 18.32 8.47 6.34
CA GLU A 327 18.92 8.56 7.68
C GLU A 327 18.24 9.61 8.57
N GLY A 328 17.61 10.61 7.98
CA GLY A 328 16.90 11.67 8.70
C GLY A 328 15.48 11.33 9.15
N ILE A 329 14.92 10.18 8.75
CA ILE A 329 13.53 9.82 9.04
C ILE A 329 13.40 9.22 10.45
N ASP A 330 12.66 9.93 11.31
CA ASP A 330 12.43 9.65 12.73
C ASP A 330 11.03 9.13 13.05
N PHE A 331 10.33 8.60 12.06
CA PHE A 331 9.02 7.94 12.21
C PHE A 331 8.99 6.64 11.41
N PRO A 332 8.08 5.68 11.71
CA PRO A 332 7.91 4.49 10.91
C PRO A 332 7.51 4.88 9.48
N ILE A 333 8.33 4.52 8.50
CA ILE A 333 8.09 4.89 7.10
C ILE A 333 6.71 4.34 6.66
N PRO A 334 5.76 5.22 6.30
CA PRO A 334 4.41 4.83 5.95
C PRO A 334 4.34 4.37 4.49
N THR A 335 3.54 3.34 4.21
CA THR A 335 3.28 2.82 2.86
C THR A 335 1.79 2.49 2.71
N LEU A 336 1.34 2.12 1.51
CA LEU A 336 -0.04 1.63 1.35
C LEU A 336 -0.30 0.38 2.21
N GLU A 337 0.70 -0.48 2.38
CA GLU A 337 0.58 -1.66 3.24
C GLU A 337 0.31 -1.26 4.69
N THR A 338 1.08 -0.32 5.27
CA THR A 338 0.85 0.14 6.65
C THR A 338 -0.48 0.88 6.77
N PHE A 339 -0.83 1.70 5.79
CA PHE A 339 -2.10 2.42 5.73
C PHE A 339 -3.31 1.50 5.84
N PHE A 340 -3.36 0.42 5.05
CA PHE A 340 -4.48 -0.53 5.11
C PHE A 340 -4.54 -1.27 6.45
N GLN A 341 -3.42 -1.43 7.15
CA GLN A 341 -3.41 -1.98 8.51
C GLN A 341 -3.88 -0.94 9.54
N ASP A 342 -3.40 0.29 9.45
CA ASP A 342 -3.65 1.39 10.38
C ASP A 342 -5.10 1.89 10.30
N ILE A 343 -5.73 1.82 9.13
CA ILE A 343 -7.18 2.07 8.96
C ILE A 343 -8.02 1.20 9.89
N LEU A 344 -7.59 -0.04 10.15
CA LEU A 344 -8.33 -0.93 11.06
C LEU A 344 -8.31 -0.43 12.51
N TYR A 345 -7.38 0.44 12.87
CA TYR A 345 -7.37 1.10 14.16
C TYR A 345 -8.23 2.37 14.12
N LEU A 346 -8.13 3.17 13.06
CA LEU A 346 -8.99 4.34 12.83
C LEU A 346 -10.47 3.96 12.87
N GLU A 347 -10.88 2.85 12.24
CA GLU A 347 -12.26 2.34 12.23
C GLU A 347 -12.82 2.13 13.66
N VAL A 348 -11.98 1.65 14.58
CA VAL A 348 -12.37 1.46 15.99
C VAL A 348 -12.50 2.81 16.69
N GLY A 349 -11.54 3.71 16.48
CA GLY A 349 -11.59 5.07 17.03
C GLY A 349 -12.80 5.87 16.52
N GLN A 350 -13.15 5.73 15.24
CA GLN A 350 -14.35 6.28 14.63
C GLN A 350 -15.61 5.79 15.36
N CYS A 351 -15.70 4.49 15.64
CA CYS A 351 -16.87 3.94 16.34
C CYS A 351 -17.05 4.55 17.72
N VAL A 352 -15.97 4.93 18.41
CA VAL A 352 -16.04 5.65 19.68
C VAL A 352 -16.47 7.10 19.46
N MET A 353 -15.87 7.82 18.51
CA MET A 353 -16.21 9.21 18.21
C MET A 353 -17.68 9.38 17.82
N ARG A 354 -18.25 8.44 17.05
CA ARG A 354 -19.68 8.44 16.66
C ARG A 354 -20.63 8.41 17.87
N GLN A 355 -20.19 7.95 19.04
CA GLN A 355 -21.02 7.96 20.26
C GLN A 355 -21.30 9.38 20.77
N LEU A 356 -20.52 10.37 20.34
CA LEU A 356 -20.73 11.78 20.69
C LEU A 356 -21.78 12.47 19.80
N CYS A 357 -22.09 11.90 18.62
CA CYS A 357 -23.02 12.51 17.67
C CYS A 357 -24.48 12.16 17.99
N PHE A 358 -25.40 13.14 17.94
CA PHE A 358 -26.84 12.89 18.10
C PHE A 358 -27.45 12.04 16.98
N ALA A 359 -26.96 12.23 15.76
CA ALA A 359 -27.36 11.49 14.58
C ALA A 359 -26.10 10.94 13.89
N PRO A 360 -26.19 9.79 13.20
CA PRO A 360 -25.13 9.39 12.31
C PRO A 360 -24.89 10.51 11.28
N PRO A 361 -23.63 10.77 10.88
CA PRO A 361 -23.36 11.72 9.81
C PRO A 361 -24.15 11.34 8.55
N GLU A 362 -24.85 12.34 7.99
CA GLU A 362 -25.60 12.23 6.74
C GLU A 362 -24.93 13.08 5.65
N GLY A 363 -24.84 12.55 4.43
CA GLY A 363 -24.25 13.25 3.27
C GLY A 363 -22.72 13.26 3.28
N ASP A 364 -22.13 14.45 3.07
CA ASP A 364 -20.67 14.71 3.05
C ASP A 364 -20.16 15.38 4.37
N ASN A 365 -20.89 15.14 5.47
CA ASN A 365 -20.60 15.73 6.77
C ASN A 365 -19.71 14.84 7.61
N THR A 366 -18.44 15.24 7.75
CA THR A 366 -17.48 14.51 8.59
C THR A 366 -17.87 14.46 10.06
N ILE A 367 -17.39 13.46 10.82
CA ILE A 367 -17.59 13.45 12.28
C ILE A 367 -17.10 14.77 12.88
N ASP A 368 -15.94 15.25 12.44
CA ASP A 368 -15.43 16.56 12.85
C ASP A 368 -16.42 17.67 12.50
N LYS A 369 -16.98 17.72 11.28
CA LYS A 369 -17.98 18.73 10.89
C LYS A 369 -19.26 18.63 11.74
N VAL A 370 -19.74 17.42 12.01
CA VAL A 370 -20.94 17.17 12.83
C VAL A 370 -20.70 17.61 14.28
N LEU A 371 -19.55 17.28 14.86
CA LEU A 371 -19.20 17.75 16.19
C LEU A 371 -19.00 19.26 16.20
N ARG A 372 -18.37 19.84 15.18
CA ARG A 372 -18.25 21.30 15.04
C ARG A 372 -19.61 21.99 14.99
N SER A 373 -20.59 21.42 14.29
CA SER A 373 -21.95 21.99 14.23
C SER A 373 -22.75 21.83 15.53
N GLN A 374 -22.42 20.81 16.33
CA GLN A 374 -22.96 20.59 17.68
C GLN A 374 -22.27 21.44 18.76
N CYS A 375 -21.23 22.19 18.41
CA CYS A 375 -20.50 23.03 19.35
C CYS A 375 -21.19 24.40 19.52
N VAL A 376 -21.63 24.72 20.73
CA VAL A 376 -22.35 25.98 21.05
C VAL A 376 -21.40 27.03 21.63
N GLY A 377 -20.10 26.77 21.62
CA GLY A 377 -19.09 27.47 22.42
C GLY A 377 -18.62 28.84 21.91
N PHE A 378 -19.16 29.41 20.82
CA PHE A 378 -18.80 30.77 20.43
C PHE A 378 -19.48 31.79 21.35
N THR A 379 -18.89 31.98 22.53
CA THR A 379 -19.11 33.20 23.30
C THR A 379 -18.39 34.32 22.58
N TYR A 380 -19.09 35.43 22.30
CA TYR A 380 -18.55 36.62 21.62
C TYR A 380 -17.34 37.18 22.40
N GLY A 381 -16.15 36.66 22.13
CA GLY A 381 -14.87 37.14 22.63
C GLY A 381 -14.09 37.93 21.58
N LEU A 382 -12.91 38.44 21.96
CA LEU A 382 -11.99 39.22 21.11
C LEU A 382 -11.39 38.46 19.91
N LEU A 383 -11.66 37.16 19.76
CA LEU A 383 -11.13 36.34 18.68
C LEU A 383 -12.14 36.21 17.54
N SER A 384 -11.66 36.35 16.30
CA SER A 384 -12.45 35.98 15.12
C SER A 384 -12.89 34.52 15.21
N ARG A 385 -14.12 34.24 14.77
CA ARG A 385 -14.68 32.88 14.67
C ARG A 385 -13.75 31.92 13.94
N SER A 386 -13.15 32.36 12.83
CA SER A 386 -12.20 31.54 12.06
C SER A 386 -10.95 31.15 12.84
N TYR A 387 -10.42 32.07 13.65
CA TYR A 387 -9.24 31.82 14.48
C TYR A 387 -9.55 30.85 15.63
N TRP A 388 -10.71 31.00 16.27
CA TRP A 388 -11.15 30.10 17.33
C TRP A 388 -11.38 28.66 16.82
N GLU A 389 -12.03 28.52 15.65
CA GLU A 389 -12.24 27.23 14.99
C GLU A 389 -10.91 26.55 14.61
N GLN A 390 -9.92 27.32 14.13
CA GLN A 390 -8.62 26.77 13.71
C GLN A 390 -7.66 26.40 14.85
N THR A 391 -7.81 27.03 16.02
CA THR A 391 -6.87 26.87 17.13
C THR A 391 -7.48 26.08 18.29
N VAL A 392 -8.48 26.64 18.95
CA VAL A 392 -9.09 26.05 20.15
C VAL A 392 -9.91 24.82 19.82
N GLN A 393 -10.78 24.91 18.82
CA GLN A 393 -11.67 23.81 18.46
C GLN A 393 -10.91 22.61 17.88
N ASN A 394 -9.86 22.86 17.08
CA ASN A 394 -9.01 21.79 16.56
C ASN A 394 -8.24 21.05 17.67
N GLN A 395 -7.73 21.78 18.68
CA GLN A 395 -7.11 21.15 19.85
C GLN A 395 -8.10 20.30 20.65
N GLN A 396 -9.33 20.78 20.83
CA GLN A 396 -10.39 20.03 21.52
C GLN A 396 -10.77 18.76 20.75
N LEU A 397 -10.97 18.85 19.43
CA LEU A 397 -11.23 17.70 18.57
C LEU A 397 -10.09 16.68 18.60
N GLN A 398 -8.85 17.16 18.57
CA GLN A 398 -7.68 16.30 18.67
C GLN A 398 -7.64 15.57 20.01
N ASP A 399 -7.98 16.22 21.12
CA ASP A 399 -8.04 15.57 22.43
C ASP A 399 -9.16 14.52 22.52
N LEU A 400 -10.30 14.76 21.85
CA LEU A 400 -11.37 13.76 21.74
C LEU A 400 -10.93 12.56 20.90
N TRP A 401 -10.31 12.78 19.73
CA TRP A 401 -9.74 11.72 18.90
C TRP A 401 -8.66 10.93 19.64
N ARG A 402 -7.80 11.62 20.40
CA ARG A 402 -6.80 11.01 21.27
C ARG A 402 -7.45 10.10 22.30
N PHE A 403 -8.45 10.59 23.04
CA PHE A 403 -9.17 9.79 24.02
C PHE A 403 -9.85 8.57 23.39
N SER A 404 -10.46 8.77 22.21
CA SER A 404 -11.04 7.71 21.40
C SER A 404 -10.02 6.62 21.08
N PHE A 405 -8.84 6.99 20.57
CA PHE A 405 -7.77 6.03 20.26
C PHE A 405 -7.22 5.34 21.51
N GLN A 406 -7.09 6.08 22.62
CA GLN A 406 -6.55 5.59 23.88
C GLN A 406 -7.38 4.46 24.48
N TYR A 407 -8.72 4.55 24.38
CA TYR A 407 -9.67 3.60 24.96
C TYR A 407 -10.57 2.92 23.91
N ALA A 408 -10.10 2.84 22.66
CA ALA A 408 -10.89 2.45 21.50
C ALA A 408 -11.53 1.05 21.65
N PHE A 409 -10.75 0.11 22.17
CA PHE A 409 -11.08 -1.31 22.23
C PHE A 409 -11.96 -1.64 23.45
N GLU A 410 -11.85 -0.84 24.50
CA GLU A 410 -12.61 -0.93 25.74
C GLU A 410 -14.01 -0.32 25.55
N LEU A 411 -14.12 0.74 24.74
CA LEU A 411 -15.37 1.43 24.41
C LEU A 411 -16.14 0.80 23.24
N THR A 412 -15.58 -0.21 22.58
CA THR A 412 -16.20 -0.85 21.41
C THR A 412 -16.37 -2.36 21.60
N PRO A 413 -17.54 -2.85 22.06
CA PRO A 413 -17.75 -4.27 22.38
C PRO A 413 -17.96 -5.18 21.14
N LYS A 414 -17.61 -4.71 19.93
CA LYS A 414 -17.80 -5.49 18.69
C LYS A 414 -16.74 -6.59 18.58
N ARG A 415 -17.17 -7.80 18.20
CA ARG A 415 -16.28 -8.97 17.98
C ARG A 415 -15.13 -8.71 17.00
N ASP A 416 -15.33 -7.83 16.02
CA ASP A 416 -14.30 -7.53 15.02
C ASP A 416 -13.29 -6.47 15.49
N HIS A 417 -13.58 -5.77 16.60
CA HIS A 417 -12.82 -4.64 17.12
C HIS A 417 -12.02 -5.03 18.36
N HIS A 418 -11.25 -6.12 18.25
CA HIS A 418 -10.31 -6.54 19.27
C HIS A 418 -8.87 -6.19 18.90
N ARG A 419 -8.04 -6.04 19.94
CA ARG A 419 -6.58 -5.97 19.83
C ARG A 419 -6.03 -7.27 19.26
N ARG A 420 -4.85 -7.19 18.64
CA ARG A 420 -4.16 -8.38 18.11
C ARG A 420 -3.61 -9.24 19.25
N ILE A 421 -3.73 -10.55 19.11
CA ILE A 421 -3.14 -11.49 20.05
C ILE A 421 -1.69 -11.79 19.61
N PRO A 422 -0.70 -11.70 20.51
CA PRO A 422 0.67 -12.05 20.19
C PRO A 422 0.83 -13.50 19.74
N ARG A 423 1.81 -13.76 18.86
CA ARG A 423 2.09 -15.12 18.38
C ARG A 423 3.06 -15.88 19.30
N LYS A 424 4.06 -15.18 19.86
CA LYS A 424 5.12 -15.78 20.69
C LYS A 424 4.60 -16.19 22.05
N LYS A 425 5.09 -17.33 22.57
CA LYS A 425 4.64 -17.89 23.86
C LYS A 425 4.79 -16.91 25.02
N LYS A 426 5.97 -16.31 25.16
CA LYS A 426 6.28 -15.30 26.20
C LYS A 426 5.31 -14.10 26.16
N ASP A 427 4.99 -13.63 24.96
CA ASP A 427 4.10 -12.48 24.77
C ASP A 427 2.62 -12.86 25.04
N LYS A 428 2.22 -14.10 24.72
CA LYS A 428 0.91 -14.64 25.07
C LYS A 428 0.71 -14.76 26.58
N GLU A 429 1.71 -15.26 27.30
CA GLU A 429 1.68 -15.35 28.77
C GLU A 429 1.53 -13.96 29.40
N ARG A 430 2.27 -12.96 28.87
CA ARG A 430 2.11 -11.56 29.29
C ARG A 430 0.70 -11.04 28.99
N ALA A 431 0.19 -11.25 27.77
CA ALA A 431 -1.15 -10.84 27.41
C ALA A 431 -2.23 -11.45 28.32
N TYR A 432 -2.07 -12.71 28.71
CA TYR A 432 -2.97 -13.40 29.65
C TYR A 432 -2.92 -12.79 31.06
N LEU A 433 -1.71 -12.53 31.59
CA LEU A 433 -1.57 -11.86 32.89
C LEU A 433 -2.19 -10.46 32.88
N LEU A 434 -2.03 -9.72 31.77
CA LEU A 434 -2.63 -8.42 31.59
C LEU A 434 -4.16 -8.50 31.51
N SER A 435 -4.73 -9.45 30.78
CA SER A 435 -6.19 -9.60 30.70
C SER A 435 -6.80 -9.93 32.06
N VAL A 436 -6.15 -10.80 32.86
CA VAL A 436 -6.60 -11.09 34.23
C VAL A 436 -6.55 -9.84 35.11
N ASN A 437 -5.49 -9.02 34.99
CA ASN A 437 -5.39 -7.76 35.72
C ASN A 437 -6.45 -6.73 35.27
N GLU A 438 -6.82 -6.71 33.99
CA GLU A 438 -7.90 -5.85 33.49
C GLU A 438 -9.29 -6.33 33.93
N GLU A 439 -9.52 -7.63 34.08
CA GLU A 439 -10.77 -8.14 34.65
C GLU A 439 -10.90 -7.80 36.14
N LEU A 440 -9.79 -7.85 36.89
CA LEU A 440 -9.77 -7.58 38.32
C LEU A 440 -9.76 -6.08 38.67
N ASN A 441 -9.01 -5.27 37.90
CA ASN A 441 -8.71 -3.86 38.21
C ASN A 441 -8.96 -2.89 37.05
N GLY A 442 -9.60 -3.35 35.96
CA GLY A 442 -9.83 -2.54 34.77
C GLY A 442 -10.88 -1.44 34.97
N ILE A 443 -10.80 -0.43 34.11
CA ILE A 443 -11.76 0.68 34.11
C ILE A 443 -13.06 0.21 33.46
N SER A 444 -14.19 0.35 34.15
CA SER A 444 -15.50 0.00 33.60
C SER A 444 -15.78 0.74 32.29
N PRO A 445 -16.22 0.05 31.21
CA PRO A 445 -16.59 0.70 29.94
C PRO A 445 -17.66 1.78 30.10
N LEU A 446 -18.59 1.61 31.06
CA LEU A 446 -19.61 2.62 31.38
C LEU A 446 -18.99 3.89 31.95
N LEU A 447 -17.99 3.75 32.81
CA LEU A 447 -17.25 4.90 33.38
C LEU A 447 -16.45 5.63 32.30
N LEU A 448 -15.76 4.89 31.42
CA LEU A 448 -15.03 5.48 30.28
C LEU A 448 -15.98 6.26 29.37
N ARG A 449 -17.14 5.68 29.03
CA ARG A 449 -18.14 6.33 28.18
C ARG A 449 -18.68 7.60 28.83
N ARG A 450 -19.01 7.54 30.12
CA ARG A 450 -19.47 8.71 30.88
C ARG A 450 -18.41 9.81 30.92
N HIS A 451 -17.15 9.47 31.19
CA HIS A 451 -16.06 10.44 31.18
C HIS A 451 -15.88 11.08 29.80
N PHE A 452 -15.99 10.30 28.73
CA PHE A 452 -15.88 10.81 27.36
C PHE A 452 -16.97 11.83 27.01
N LEU A 453 -18.23 11.56 27.41
CA LEU A 453 -19.35 12.50 27.22
C LEU A 453 -19.14 13.78 28.02
N VAL A 454 -18.69 13.68 29.27
CA VAL A 454 -18.38 14.85 30.12
C VAL A 454 -17.24 15.67 29.53
N LEU A 455 -16.19 15.02 29.02
CA LEU A 455 -15.06 15.69 28.38
C LEU A 455 -15.52 16.51 27.17
N ALA A 456 -16.33 15.93 26.29
CA ALA A 456 -16.89 16.61 25.14
C ALA A 456 -17.81 17.78 25.54
N GLN A 457 -18.66 17.59 26.55
CA GLN A 457 -19.51 18.66 27.09
C GLN A 457 -18.69 19.81 27.69
N GLY A 458 -17.60 19.49 28.40
CA GLY A 458 -16.67 20.47 28.95
C GLY A 458 -15.95 21.30 27.89
N TYR A 459 -15.81 20.76 26.67
CA TYR A 459 -15.32 21.50 25.50
C TYR A 459 -16.41 22.29 24.75
N GLY A 460 -17.67 22.22 25.20
CA GLY A 460 -18.78 22.97 24.61
C GLY A 460 -19.50 22.23 23.47
N PHE A 461 -19.23 20.94 23.27
CA PHE A 461 -19.98 20.09 22.36
C PHE A 461 -21.29 19.63 23.00
N GLN A 462 -22.41 19.81 22.31
CA GLN A 462 -23.65 19.14 22.69
C GLN A 462 -23.52 17.65 22.42
N VAL A 463 -23.93 16.83 23.41
CA VAL A 463 -23.80 15.36 23.36
C VAL A 463 -25.11 14.68 23.77
N PRO A 464 -25.40 13.47 23.27
CA PRO A 464 -26.62 12.72 23.59
C PRO A 464 -26.57 12.15 25.01
N ILE A 465 -27.07 12.92 25.99
CA ILE A 465 -27.19 12.52 27.41
C ILE A 465 -28.65 12.12 27.69
N SER A 466 -28.89 10.98 28.36
CA SER A 466 -30.22 10.59 28.85
C SER A 466 -30.50 11.13 30.26
N GLU A 467 -31.75 11.47 30.59
CA GLU A 467 -32.15 12.06 31.88
C GLU A 467 -31.79 11.22 33.13
N GLY A 468 -31.48 9.93 32.97
CA GLY A 468 -30.99 9.03 34.04
C GLY A 468 -29.51 9.23 34.39
N ASP A 469 -28.73 9.89 33.55
CA ASP A 469 -27.33 10.26 33.81
C ASP A 469 -27.28 11.58 34.58
N ARG A 470 -27.73 11.58 35.84
CA ARG A 470 -27.44 12.70 36.74
C ARG A 470 -25.92 12.77 36.90
N LEU A 471 -25.28 13.72 36.21
CA LEU A 471 -23.84 13.98 36.21
C LEU A 471 -23.35 14.52 37.57
N GLY A 472 -23.55 13.73 38.64
CA GLY A 472 -22.92 13.95 39.94
C GLY A 472 -21.47 13.50 39.86
N GLU A 473 -20.55 14.46 39.95
CA GLU A 473 -19.09 14.36 40.01
C GLU A 473 -18.46 13.40 38.99
N ALA A 474 -17.82 13.96 37.97
CA ALA A 474 -16.90 13.20 37.12
C ALA A 474 -15.81 12.59 38.01
N ARG A 475 -15.92 11.31 38.34
CA ARG A 475 -14.80 10.59 38.95
C ARG A 475 -13.64 10.67 37.96
N GLU A 476 -12.54 11.29 38.36
CA GLU A 476 -11.34 11.35 37.55
C GLU A 476 -10.92 9.92 37.16
N LEU A 477 -10.64 9.72 35.86
CA LEU A 477 -10.08 8.46 35.43
C LEU A 477 -8.67 8.31 36.03
N PRO A 478 -8.28 7.08 36.44
CA PRO A 478 -6.92 6.82 36.86
C PRO A 478 -5.93 7.29 35.80
N ARG A 479 -4.95 8.11 36.19
CA ARG A 479 -3.91 8.55 35.26
C ARG A 479 -3.11 7.33 34.82
N PRO A 480 -2.91 7.12 33.49
CA PRO A 480 -2.07 6.04 33.02
C PRO A 480 -0.67 6.14 33.63
N HIS A 481 -0.18 5.04 34.21
CA HIS A 481 1.18 5.00 34.72
C HIS A 481 2.19 5.08 33.56
N PRO A 482 3.27 5.86 33.69
CA PRO A 482 4.36 5.86 32.73
C PRO A 482 4.91 4.46 32.51
N CYS A 483 4.75 3.94 31.30
CA CYS A 483 5.26 2.64 30.90
C CYS A 483 5.40 2.59 29.38
N ASP A 484 6.27 1.70 28.90
CA ASP A 484 6.46 1.45 27.48
C ASP A 484 6.71 -0.03 27.20
N PHE A 485 6.66 -0.41 25.93
CA PHE A 485 6.88 -1.77 25.46
C PHE A 485 7.88 -1.78 24.29
N PRO A 486 8.86 -2.69 24.28
CA PRO A 486 9.16 -3.67 25.32
C PRO A 486 9.66 -3.02 26.63
N PRO A 487 9.51 -3.68 27.78
CA PRO A 487 9.88 -3.11 29.08
C PRO A 487 11.40 -2.97 29.28
N ASN A 488 12.21 -3.73 28.55
CA ASN A 488 13.65 -3.59 28.52
C ASN A 488 14.03 -2.47 27.53
N ASP A 489 14.84 -1.51 27.98
CA ASP A 489 15.19 -0.33 27.18
C ASP A 489 16.14 -0.65 26.01
N ASN A 490 16.81 -1.79 26.04
CA ASN A 490 17.63 -2.25 24.92
C ASN A 490 16.82 -2.97 23.83
N ASP A 491 15.56 -3.34 24.12
CA ASP A 491 14.70 -4.06 23.20
C ASP A 491 13.81 -3.09 22.41
N GLU A 492 13.60 -3.40 21.13
CA GLU A 492 12.72 -2.66 20.23
C GLU A 492 11.52 -3.50 19.81
N VAL A 493 10.44 -2.83 19.43
CA VAL A 493 9.28 -3.46 18.80
C VAL A 493 9.67 -3.94 17.40
N GLU A 494 9.33 -5.20 17.10
CA GLU A 494 9.52 -5.82 15.80
C GLU A 494 8.77 -5.06 14.70
N THR A 495 9.35 -4.96 13.50
CA THR A 495 8.79 -4.20 12.37
C THR A 495 7.32 -4.54 12.07
N GLU A 496 6.93 -5.81 12.15
CA GLU A 496 5.54 -6.27 11.93
C GLU A 496 4.52 -5.73 12.96
N ARG A 497 5.00 -5.32 14.14
CA ARG A 497 4.17 -4.79 15.23
C ARG A 497 4.06 -3.26 15.21
N ARG A 498 4.73 -2.61 14.25
CA ARG A 498 4.80 -1.15 14.12
C ARG A 498 3.67 -0.54 13.28
N CYS A 499 2.73 -1.35 12.81
CA CYS A 499 1.51 -0.89 12.12
C CYS A 499 0.28 -1.71 12.52
N GLY A 500 -0.88 -1.17 12.20
CA GLY A 500 -2.20 -1.73 12.45
C GLY A 500 -2.64 -1.70 13.90
N ARG A 501 -3.68 -2.49 14.19
CA ARG A 501 -4.26 -2.62 15.53
C ARG A 501 -3.19 -3.01 16.56
N PRO A 502 -3.12 -2.32 17.71
CA PRO A 502 -2.19 -2.67 18.77
C PRO A 502 -2.46 -4.07 19.33
N PHE A 503 -1.46 -4.60 20.02
CA PHE A 503 -1.54 -5.94 20.61
C PHE A 503 -2.08 -5.89 22.04
N THR A 504 -2.51 -7.04 22.55
CA THR A 504 -3.02 -7.18 23.93
C THR A 504 -1.94 -7.09 25.00
N ASP A 505 -0.68 -7.35 24.67
CA ASP A 505 0.48 -7.25 25.58
C ASP A 505 1.12 -5.85 25.63
N SER A 506 0.68 -4.91 24.78
CA SER A 506 1.14 -3.51 24.75
C SER A 506 0.13 -2.51 25.32
N VAL A 507 -1.00 -2.97 25.85
CA VAL A 507 -2.17 -2.13 26.19
C VAL A 507 -1.81 -0.92 27.07
N TYR A 508 -1.09 -1.13 28.18
CA TYR A 508 -0.74 -0.04 29.08
C TYR A 508 0.23 0.96 28.44
N ALA A 509 1.20 0.49 27.66
CA ALA A 509 2.12 1.34 26.91
C ALA A 509 1.39 2.21 25.88
N ASP A 510 0.44 1.61 25.14
CA ASP A 510 -0.39 2.34 24.18
C ASP A 510 -1.25 3.41 24.87
N ARG A 511 -1.86 3.06 26.02
CA ARG A 511 -2.67 3.99 26.82
C ARG A 511 -1.84 5.16 27.34
N PHE A 512 -0.64 4.90 27.85
CA PHE A 512 0.24 5.96 28.33
C PHE A 512 0.73 6.85 27.18
N ALA A 513 1.15 6.26 26.06
CA ALA A 513 1.65 7.00 24.91
C ALA A 513 0.62 7.94 24.26
N LEU A 514 -0.67 7.58 24.36
CA LEU A 514 -1.79 8.42 23.92
C LEU A 514 -2.35 9.31 25.04
N SER A 515 -1.70 9.41 26.20
CA SER A 515 -2.05 10.40 27.21
C SER A 515 -1.71 11.83 26.73
N ARG A 516 -2.39 12.82 27.30
CA ARG A 516 -2.15 14.23 26.95
C ARG A 516 -0.75 14.68 27.34
N GLU A 517 -0.26 14.18 28.46
CA GLU A 517 1.08 14.44 29.00
C GLU A 517 2.14 13.87 28.07
N ALA A 518 1.98 12.61 27.64
CA ALA A 518 2.91 11.99 26.71
C ALA A 518 2.95 12.76 25.37
N LEU A 519 1.82 13.00 24.73
CA LEU A 519 1.79 13.63 23.38
C LEU A 519 2.40 15.03 23.32
N ARG A 520 2.37 15.79 24.43
CA ARG A 520 2.99 17.12 24.55
C ARG A 520 4.50 17.10 24.76
N GLN A 521 5.07 15.99 25.24
CA GLN A 521 6.51 15.89 25.43
C GLN A 521 7.23 15.74 24.09
N ASN A 522 8.32 16.50 23.94
CA ASN A 522 9.29 16.30 22.86
C ASN A 522 9.84 14.89 22.96
N TRP A 523 9.85 14.18 21.84
CA TRP A 523 10.10 12.75 21.83
C TRP A 523 11.59 12.48 21.57
N ASP A 524 12.38 12.50 22.64
CA ASP A 524 13.80 12.14 22.63
C ASP A 524 14.00 10.64 22.90
N THR A 525 13.32 9.75 22.18
CA THR A 525 13.60 8.31 22.34
C THR A 525 14.69 7.86 21.39
N GLN A 526 15.67 7.16 21.93
CA GLN A 526 16.72 6.45 21.18
C GLN A 526 16.30 5.02 20.77
N ARG A 527 15.01 4.65 20.89
CA ARG A 527 14.51 3.30 20.58
C ARG A 527 13.10 3.31 20.00
N VAL A 528 12.79 2.28 19.23
CA VAL A 528 11.47 2.08 18.62
C VAL A 528 10.57 1.26 19.54
N SER A 529 9.81 1.96 20.38
CA SER A 529 8.85 1.38 21.32
C SER A 529 7.41 1.32 20.79
N ALA A 530 6.52 0.63 21.49
CA ALA A 530 5.09 0.61 21.16
C ALA A 530 4.51 2.01 21.31
N GLY A 531 4.90 2.75 22.34
CA GLY A 531 4.48 4.13 22.53
C GLY A 531 4.91 5.04 21.37
N PHE A 532 6.16 4.90 20.90
CA PHE A 532 6.66 5.62 19.72
C PHE A 532 5.80 5.36 18.48
N VAL A 533 5.51 4.09 18.21
CA VAL A 533 4.67 3.67 17.09
C VAL A 533 3.27 4.28 17.21
N ARG A 534 2.62 4.16 18.38
CA ARG A 534 1.25 4.65 18.55
C ARG A 534 1.13 6.15 18.33
N ARG A 535 2.09 6.92 18.84
CA ARG A 535 2.16 8.37 18.62
C ARG A 535 2.34 8.70 17.15
N SER A 536 3.20 7.96 16.46
CA SER A 536 3.44 8.16 15.03
C SER A 536 2.19 7.91 14.20
N VAL A 537 1.48 6.80 14.45
CA VAL A 537 0.20 6.49 13.79
C VAL A 537 -0.86 7.56 14.09
N PHE A 538 -0.97 8.02 15.33
CA PHE A 538 -1.90 9.10 15.68
C PHE A 538 -1.58 10.41 14.94
N ARG A 539 -0.30 10.79 14.86
CA ARG A 539 0.15 11.98 14.11
C ARG A 539 -0.09 11.83 12.60
N ALA A 540 0.11 10.64 12.03
CA ALA A 540 -0.12 10.38 10.61
C ALA A 540 -1.58 10.65 10.19
N PHE A 541 -2.54 10.32 11.07
CA PHE A 541 -3.96 10.60 10.83
C PHE A 541 -4.37 12.04 11.19
N PHE A 542 -3.88 12.59 12.30
CA PHE A 542 -4.48 13.80 12.89
C PHE A 542 -3.57 15.05 12.89
N SER A 543 -2.47 15.06 12.13
CA SER A 543 -1.59 16.23 12.05
C SER A 543 -2.29 17.47 11.48
N TYR A 544 -3.32 17.30 10.64
CA TYR A 544 -4.14 18.40 10.12
C TYR A 544 -4.84 19.23 11.21
N LEU A 545 -5.08 18.64 12.39
CA LEU A 545 -5.65 19.36 13.54
C LEU A 545 -4.61 20.23 14.26
N ASN A 546 -3.32 20.06 13.98
CA ASN A 546 -2.24 20.90 14.52
C ASN A 546 -1.85 22.06 13.60
N ALA A 547 -2.30 22.07 12.34
CA ALA A 547 -1.85 23.00 11.31
C ALA A 547 -2.21 24.50 11.57
N GLY A 548 -2.96 24.81 12.64
CA GLY A 548 -3.25 26.17 13.09
C GLY A 548 -2.27 26.73 14.13
N ILE A 549 -1.31 25.93 14.61
CA ILE A 549 -0.22 26.39 15.48
C ILE A 549 1.01 26.46 14.59
N ALA A 550 1.28 27.63 14.01
CA ALA A 550 2.62 27.90 13.53
C ALA A 550 3.55 27.69 14.72
N GLU A 551 4.34 26.62 14.71
CA GLU A 551 5.53 26.56 15.54
C GLU A 551 6.32 27.81 15.16
N SER A 552 6.35 28.77 16.07
CA SER A 552 7.23 29.92 15.94
C SER A 552 8.64 29.36 15.79
N PRO A 553 9.38 29.73 14.74
CA PRO A 553 10.73 29.24 14.58
C PRO A 553 11.56 29.70 15.78
N GLN A 554 12.17 28.75 16.47
CA GLN A 554 13.35 28.98 17.29
C GLN A 554 14.54 28.33 16.62
#